data_AF-A0A0V0R9B5-F1
#
_entry.id   AF-A0A0V0R9B5-F1
#
_cell.length_a   1.000
_cell.length_b   1.000
_cell.length_c   1.000
_cell.angle_alpha   90.00
_cell.angle_beta   90.00
_cell.angle_gamma   90.00
#
_symmetry.space_group_name_H-M   'P 1'
#
loop_
_entity.id
_entity.type
_entity.pdbx_description
1 polymer ?
#
loop_
_entity_poly.entity_id
_entity_poly.type
_entity_poly.pdbx_seq_one_letter_code
_entity_poly.pdbx_strand_id
1 'polypeptide(L)'
;MTDLVTDYFNPKCINLSYTIGIIKPDTCMKEQNIQDIVNKIEDEGFIIKNMIQRQLIKEEVLNLYYKHLKQEYIDQIVEYMLSGECCVILMCHETENPIEKWKNMIGHKNPETAKQTDDKCLRAIYGQDLIKNELWGSDSPDDANKERDIFKFTIPQKIPEFHFDKMKISIETLFKFIYPPNQEHPSVNERLDLFALYGPAVNYHSVDQCLCNPCARIGKELLEQVRQEKIVKEKIKLGLSIRNDANLKKFAGSMSTKKAGINKDEKVKVAPIRLLQEEHIQQIYAQFCEKCKFHVDNYAHLTGGRDGQVVLTDQEIKGMGYDLNKEELLDLLTIEKGNAAKNMIQKIPIKEPDNLIYNKELIKILFQELDTDYYERYDFYDIQQMILEDRRIRMTSWISQLVSKPVDRFKNPKLIDPTLTQKQKRNIKNVNFTLERTLPLSMTIKKQEIKNVSTDLPPSIIDKKKLQDNELSIALEQKLHRHTTHTLTIDQLNQQATSRQTVTLIRDNYNEGRHGNWNNYSTFKGMQKGTYVKSKNYPVNHEFQ
;
A
#
# COMPACT_ATOMS: atom_id res chain seq x y z
N MET A 1 -17.97 0.04 -14.70
CA MET A 1 -18.59 0.78 -13.59
C MET A 1 -17.49 1.65 -13.02
N THR A 2 -17.45 2.90 -13.46
CA THR A 2 -16.61 3.95 -12.88
C THR A 2 -17.09 4.13 -11.45
N ASP A 3 -16.24 3.76 -10.49
CA ASP A 3 -16.49 3.97 -9.09
C ASP A 3 -16.84 5.44 -8.88
N LEU A 4 -18.08 5.70 -8.47
CA LEU A 4 -18.46 6.93 -7.79
C LEU A 4 -17.68 6.90 -6.49
N VAL A 5 -16.41 7.34 -6.55
CA VAL A 5 -15.61 7.67 -5.38
C VAL A 5 -16.44 8.70 -4.64
N THR A 6 -17.09 8.25 -3.57
CA THR A 6 -17.73 9.15 -2.64
C THR A 6 -16.64 10.09 -2.14
N ASP A 7 -16.72 11.38 -2.51
CA ASP A 7 -15.80 12.48 -2.16
C ASP A 7 -15.81 12.79 -0.65
N TYR A 8 -15.58 11.77 0.18
CA TYR A 8 -15.36 11.93 1.60
C TYR A 8 -13.91 12.33 1.85
N PHE A 9 -13.74 13.27 2.78
CA PHE A 9 -12.43 13.70 3.25
C PHE A 9 -11.60 12.50 3.71
N ASN A 10 -10.45 12.28 3.06
CA ASN A 10 -9.49 11.28 3.47
C ASN A 10 -8.31 11.96 4.18
N PRO A 11 -8.07 11.68 5.49
CA PRO A 11 -6.99 12.33 6.24
C PRO A 11 -5.59 11.94 5.73
N LYS A 12 -5.47 10.88 4.93
CA LYS A 12 -4.22 10.44 4.33
C LYS A 12 -3.92 11.12 2.99
N CYS A 13 -4.88 11.83 2.41
CA CYS A 13 -4.68 12.62 1.20
C CYS A 13 -4.05 13.98 1.53
N ILE A 14 -3.40 14.58 0.52
CA ILE A 14 -2.86 15.94 0.63
C ILE A 14 -3.98 16.93 0.27
N ASN A 15 -4.23 17.90 1.14
CA ASN A 15 -5.14 19.01 0.83
C ASN A 15 -4.51 19.93 -0.22
N LEU A 16 -5.26 20.27 -1.26
CA LEU A 16 -4.84 21.22 -2.27
C LEU A 16 -5.14 22.65 -1.81
N SER A 17 -4.33 23.60 -2.24
CA SER A 17 -4.70 25.02 -2.20
C SER A 17 -5.77 25.28 -3.25
N TYR A 18 -6.71 26.17 -2.94
CA TYR A 18 -7.81 26.51 -3.84
C TYR A 18 -8.30 27.93 -3.60
N THR A 19 -9.13 28.40 -4.52
CA THR A 19 -9.82 29.69 -4.46
C THR A 19 -11.27 29.50 -4.91
N ILE A 20 -12.16 30.39 -4.47
CA ILE A 20 -13.53 30.46 -4.94
C ILE A 20 -13.65 31.63 -5.93
N GLY A 21 -14.08 31.31 -7.15
CA GLY A 21 -14.52 32.27 -8.15
C GLY A 21 -16.05 32.35 -8.16
N ILE A 22 -16.61 33.56 -8.32
CA ILE A 22 -18.05 33.70 -8.57
C ILE A 22 -18.26 34.59 -9.79
N ILE A 23 -19.02 34.10 -10.75
CA ILE A 23 -19.56 34.87 -11.87
C ILE A 23 -20.93 35.39 -11.42
N LYS A 24 -21.08 36.71 -11.38
CA LYS A 24 -22.27 37.41 -10.90
C LYS A 24 -23.40 37.39 -11.94
N PRO A 25 -24.63 37.80 -11.55
CA PRO A 25 -25.82 37.57 -12.37
C PRO A 25 -25.78 38.09 -13.81
N ASP A 26 -25.34 39.32 -14.05
CA ASP A 26 -25.38 39.92 -15.40
C ASP A 26 -24.53 39.14 -16.42
N THR A 27 -23.34 38.68 -16.01
CA THR A 27 -22.49 37.81 -16.84
C THR A 27 -22.98 36.38 -16.89
N CYS A 28 -23.50 35.86 -15.76
CA CYS A 28 -24.03 34.49 -15.65
C CYS A 28 -25.31 34.27 -16.48
N MET A 29 -26.08 35.32 -16.78
CA MET A 29 -27.28 35.22 -17.63
C MET A 29 -26.98 34.75 -19.07
N LYS A 30 -25.72 34.86 -19.53
CA LYS A 30 -25.30 34.44 -20.87
C LYS A 30 -24.39 33.22 -20.76
N GLU A 31 -24.89 32.05 -21.15
CA GLU A 31 -24.12 30.80 -21.12
C GLU A 31 -22.78 30.91 -21.89
N GLN A 32 -22.76 31.62 -23.02
CA GLN A 32 -21.53 31.86 -23.78
C GLN A 32 -20.45 32.55 -22.94
N ASN A 33 -20.82 33.52 -22.09
CA ASN A 33 -19.85 34.21 -21.25
C ASN A 33 -19.29 33.29 -20.17
N ILE A 34 -20.13 32.43 -19.58
CA ILE A 34 -19.68 31.42 -18.61
C ILE A 34 -18.68 30.50 -19.27
N GLN A 35 -19.00 29.97 -20.46
CA GLN A 35 -18.11 29.08 -21.18
C GLN A 35 -16.79 29.76 -21.55
N ASP A 36 -16.83 31.01 -22.01
CA ASP A 36 -15.62 31.77 -22.34
C ASP A 36 -14.72 31.98 -21.10
N ILE A 37 -15.31 32.25 -19.93
CA ILE A 37 -14.56 32.40 -18.67
C ILE A 37 -14.00 31.06 -18.21
N VAL A 38 -14.77 29.98 -18.30
CA VAL A 38 -14.33 28.62 -17.96
C VAL A 38 -13.18 28.18 -18.86
N ASN A 39 -13.26 28.43 -20.17
CA ASN A 39 -12.18 28.13 -21.10
C ASN A 39 -10.89 28.87 -20.71
N LYS A 40 -10.99 30.16 -20.34
CA LYS A 40 -9.84 30.94 -19.87
C LYS A 40 -9.28 30.41 -18.54
N ILE A 41 -10.13 29.98 -17.62
CA ILE A 41 -9.71 29.34 -16.37
C ILE A 41 -8.86 28.09 -16.68
N GLU A 42 -9.35 27.23 -17.57
CA GLU A 42 -8.64 26.01 -17.98
C GLU A 42 -7.35 26.30 -18.76
N ASP A 43 -7.36 27.28 -19.68
CA ASP A 43 -6.19 27.70 -20.47
C ASP A 43 -5.06 28.25 -19.58
N GLU A 44 -5.41 28.93 -18.48
CA GLU A 44 -4.45 29.39 -17.47
C GLU A 44 -3.97 28.27 -16.52
N GLY A 45 -4.40 27.03 -16.76
CA GLY A 45 -3.93 25.85 -16.02
C GLY A 45 -4.64 25.62 -14.67
N PHE A 46 -5.78 26.27 -14.42
CA PHE A 46 -6.61 25.91 -13.27
C PHE A 46 -7.31 24.57 -13.48
N ILE A 47 -7.50 23.87 -12.38
CA ILE A 47 -8.32 22.66 -12.31
C ILE A 47 -9.60 23.00 -11.56
N ILE A 48 -10.73 23.01 -12.27
CA ILE A 48 -12.04 23.17 -11.66
C ILE A 48 -12.41 21.88 -10.92
N LYS A 49 -12.67 21.99 -9.62
CA LYS A 49 -13.04 20.86 -8.75
C LYS A 49 -14.54 20.79 -8.52
N ASN A 50 -15.18 21.94 -8.34
CA ASN A 50 -16.63 22.05 -8.23
C ASN A 50 -17.10 23.29 -8.98
N MET A 51 -18.27 23.19 -9.60
CA MET A 51 -18.93 24.31 -10.26
C MET A 51 -20.43 24.15 -10.05
N ILE A 52 -21.09 25.19 -9.56
CA ILE A 52 -22.55 25.23 -9.41
C ILE A 52 -23.07 26.54 -9.99
N GLN A 53 -24.15 26.46 -10.75
CA GLN A 53 -24.90 27.63 -11.20
C GLN A 53 -26.26 27.60 -10.53
N ARG A 54 -26.58 28.63 -9.75
CA ARG A 54 -27.88 28.78 -9.08
C ARG A 54 -28.08 30.19 -8.56
N GLN A 55 -29.33 30.53 -8.25
CA GLN A 55 -29.61 31.71 -7.44
C GLN A 55 -29.10 31.51 -6.00
N LEU A 56 -28.39 32.51 -5.49
CA LEU A 56 -27.88 32.51 -4.11
C LEU A 56 -28.99 32.90 -3.13
N ILE A 57 -28.87 32.47 -1.88
CA ILE A 57 -29.75 32.97 -0.80
C ILE A 57 -29.11 34.14 -0.07
N LYS A 58 -29.94 34.96 0.57
CA LYS A 58 -29.49 36.19 1.25
C LYS A 58 -28.40 35.91 2.28
N GLU A 59 -28.51 34.82 3.03
CA GLU A 59 -27.53 34.42 4.04
C GLU A 59 -26.16 34.10 3.44
N GLU A 60 -26.12 33.44 2.27
CA GLU A 60 -24.87 33.13 1.57
C GLU A 60 -24.17 34.41 1.11
N VAL A 61 -24.93 35.37 0.57
CA VAL A 61 -24.39 36.67 0.14
C VAL A 61 -23.88 37.46 1.34
N LEU A 62 -24.64 37.55 2.44
CA LEU A 62 -24.20 38.26 3.64
C LEU A 62 -22.93 37.64 4.24
N ASN A 63 -22.82 36.30 4.23
CA ASN A 63 -21.64 35.59 4.70
C ASN A 63 -20.43 35.80 3.77
N LEU A 64 -20.63 35.86 2.46
CA LEU A 64 -19.57 36.18 1.49
C LEU A 64 -19.00 37.59 1.75
N TYR A 65 -19.88 38.55 2.05
CA TYR A 65 -19.54 39.94 2.30
C TYR A 65 -19.38 40.27 3.80
N TYR A 66 -19.04 39.29 4.65
CA TYR A 66 -19.02 39.46 6.11
C TYR A 66 -18.12 40.62 6.60
N LYS A 67 -17.03 40.91 5.87
CA LYS A 67 -16.11 42.03 6.15
C LYS A 67 -16.71 43.41 5.81
N HIS A 68 -17.73 43.45 4.97
CA HIS A 68 -18.34 44.64 4.40
C HIS A 68 -19.77 44.92 4.90
N LEU A 69 -20.25 44.18 5.90
CA LEU A 69 -21.62 44.30 6.42
C LEU A 69 -22.01 45.69 6.94
N LYS A 70 -21.02 46.54 7.28
CA LYS A 70 -21.26 47.91 7.78
C LYS A 70 -21.11 48.99 6.70
N GLN A 71 -20.91 48.61 5.44
CA GLN A 71 -20.70 49.53 4.34
C GLN A 71 -22.06 49.99 3.77
N GLU A 72 -22.18 51.26 3.40
CA GLU A 72 -23.44 51.86 2.91
C GLU A 72 -23.97 51.19 1.62
N TYR A 73 -23.08 50.57 0.83
CA TYR A 73 -23.41 49.91 -0.43
C TYR A 73 -23.79 48.42 -0.28
N ILE A 74 -23.81 47.87 0.95
CA ILE A 74 -24.06 46.42 1.14
C ILE A 74 -25.45 45.99 0.67
N ASP A 75 -26.47 46.81 0.92
CA ASP A 75 -27.85 46.49 0.52
C ASP A 75 -27.98 46.41 -1.01
N GLN A 76 -27.28 47.31 -1.73
CA GLN A 76 -27.22 47.30 -3.19
C GLN A 76 -26.49 46.06 -3.72
N ILE A 77 -25.41 45.62 -3.05
CA ILE A 77 -24.72 44.37 -3.40
C ILE A 77 -25.63 43.17 -3.19
N VAL A 78 -26.35 43.11 -2.07
CA VAL A 78 -27.26 42.01 -1.76
C VAL A 78 -28.38 41.94 -2.78
N GLU A 79 -29.04 43.07 -3.09
CA GLU A 79 -30.09 43.13 -4.10
C GLU A 79 -29.56 42.68 -5.48
N TYR A 80 -28.38 43.13 -5.87
CA TYR A 80 -27.77 42.74 -7.14
C TYR A 80 -27.42 41.26 -7.20
N MET A 81 -26.77 40.69 -6.18
CA MET A 81 -26.41 39.26 -6.15
C MET A 81 -27.64 38.34 -6.13
N LEU A 82 -28.79 38.82 -5.63
CA LEU A 82 -30.06 38.10 -5.62
C LEU A 82 -30.90 38.30 -6.89
N SER A 83 -30.51 39.21 -7.79
CA SER A 83 -31.27 39.55 -9.00
C SER A 83 -31.31 38.43 -10.05
N GLY A 84 -30.42 37.44 -9.96
CA GLY A 84 -30.37 36.29 -10.87
C GLY A 84 -29.44 35.19 -10.39
N GLU A 85 -29.17 34.22 -11.25
CA GLU A 85 -28.26 33.11 -10.94
C GLU A 85 -26.81 33.57 -10.90
N CYS A 86 -26.02 32.99 -9.99
CA CYS A 86 -24.57 33.13 -9.97
C CYS A 86 -23.94 31.77 -10.30
N CYS A 87 -22.78 31.80 -10.93
CA CYS A 87 -21.95 30.61 -11.11
C CYS A 87 -20.79 30.64 -10.12
N VAL A 88 -20.77 29.72 -9.16
CA VAL A 88 -19.73 29.57 -8.15
C VAL A 88 -18.81 28.43 -8.56
N ILE A 89 -17.51 28.69 -8.56
CA ILE A 89 -16.47 27.78 -9.04
C ILE A 89 -15.41 27.62 -7.94
N LEU A 90 -15.15 26.38 -7.53
CA LEU A 90 -13.98 26.02 -6.74
C LEU A 90 -12.89 25.52 -7.67
N MET A 91 -11.74 26.18 -7.63
CA MET A 91 -10.62 25.84 -8.52
C MET A 91 -9.28 25.77 -7.78
N CYS A 92 -8.45 24.86 -8.25
CA CYS A 92 -7.09 24.61 -7.77
C CYS A 92 -6.08 24.93 -8.88
N HIS A 93 -4.82 25.05 -8.50
CA HIS A 93 -3.72 25.14 -9.45
C HIS A 93 -2.56 24.28 -8.94
N GLU A 94 -1.87 23.56 -9.82
CA GLU A 94 -0.88 22.56 -9.40
C GLU A 94 0.44 23.16 -8.90
N THR A 95 0.87 24.27 -9.51
CA THR A 95 2.20 24.86 -9.28
C THR A 95 2.16 26.23 -8.58
N GLU A 96 1.28 27.12 -9.03
CA GLU A 96 1.09 28.47 -8.50
C GLU A 96 0.01 28.58 -7.41
N ASN A 97 0.02 29.69 -6.66
CA ASN A 97 -1.02 30.03 -5.69
C ASN A 97 -2.34 30.37 -6.42
N PRO A 98 -3.41 29.56 -6.29
CA PRO A 98 -4.64 29.76 -7.04
C PRO A 98 -5.34 31.08 -6.70
N ILE A 99 -5.18 31.60 -5.49
CA ILE A 99 -5.79 32.87 -5.07
C ILE A 99 -5.15 34.03 -5.84
N GLU A 100 -3.83 34.13 -5.80
CA GLU A 100 -3.08 35.20 -6.48
C GLU A 100 -3.28 35.13 -8.00
N LYS A 101 -3.20 33.93 -8.57
CA LYS A 101 -3.38 33.72 -10.00
C LYS A 101 -4.79 34.13 -10.46
N TRP A 102 -5.83 33.76 -9.70
CA TRP A 102 -7.21 34.14 -10.03
C TRP A 102 -7.41 35.66 -9.89
N LYS A 103 -6.84 36.28 -8.84
CA LYS A 103 -6.87 37.73 -8.66
C LYS A 103 -6.24 38.49 -9.82
N ASN A 104 -5.10 38.02 -10.32
CA ASN A 104 -4.43 38.61 -11.47
C ASN A 104 -5.30 38.49 -12.72
N MET A 105 -5.90 37.31 -12.96
CA MET A 105 -6.76 37.09 -14.12
C MET A 105 -8.05 37.91 -14.11
N ILE A 106 -8.70 38.09 -12.95
CA ILE A 106 -9.91 38.93 -12.86
C ILE A 106 -9.57 40.42 -12.91
N GLY A 107 -8.40 40.85 -12.45
CA GLY A 107 -7.97 42.25 -12.42
C GLY A 107 -8.59 43.09 -11.29
N HIS A 108 -8.33 44.40 -11.32
CA HIS A 108 -8.67 45.33 -10.24
C HIS A 108 -10.19 45.37 -9.94
N LYS A 109 -10.58 45.66 -8.68
CA LYS A 109 -12.00 45.65 -8.24
C LYS A 109 -12.89 46.67 -8.97
N ASN A 110 -12.31 47.80 -9.37
CA ASN A 110 -12.94 48.82 -10.20
C ASN A 110 -12.66 48.52 -11.69
N PRO A 111 -13.69 48.24 -12.53
CA PRO A 111 -13.53 47.99 -13.96
C PRO A 111 -12.81 49.10 -14.74
N GLU A 112 -12.97 50.38 -14.37
CA GLU A 112 -12.27 51.48 -15.04
C GLU A 112 -10.75 51.40 -14.83
N THR A 113 -10.32 51.16 -13.58
CA THR A 113 -8.91 50.93 -13.26
C THR A 113 -8.41 49.64 -13.90
N ALA A 114 -9.24 48.59 -13.92
CA ALA A 114 -8.90 47.33 -14.55
C ALA A 114 -8.58 47.53 -16.05
N LYS A 115 -9.42 48.27 -16.79
CA LYS A 115 -9.19 48.64 -18.20
C LYS A 115 -7.90 49.44 -18.42
N GLN A 116 -7.49 50.25 -17.43
CA GLN A 116 -6.26 51.03 -17.51
C GLN A 116 -5.00 50.17 -17.24
N THR A 117 -5.10 49.19 -16.34
CA THR A 117 -3.96 48.35 -15.94
C THR A 117 -3.75 47.16 -16.87
N ASP A 118 -4.83 46.52 -17.29
CA ASP A 118 -4.84 45.35 -18.18
C ASP A 118 -6.20 45.26 -18.89
N ASP A 119 -6.24 45.67 -20.16
CA ASP A 119 -7.46 45.67 -20.96
C ASP A 119 -8.00 44.26 -21.27
N LYS A 120 -7.21 43.21 -21.04
CA LYS A 120 -7.57 41.81 -21.25
C LYS A 120 -8.07 41.10 -20.00
N CYS A 121 -7.90 41.70 -18.82
CA CYS A 121 -8.39 41.08 -17.58
C CYS A 121 -9.92 40.97 -17.59
N LEU A 122 -10.46 40.00 -16.86
CA LEU A 122 -11.88 39.67 -17.00
C LEU A 122 -12.81 40.80 -16.53
N ARG A 123 -12.45 41.58 -15.50
CA ARG A 123 -13.24 42.73 -15.07
C ARG A 123 -13.18 43.90 -16.05
N ALA A 124 -12.14 44.01 -16.87
CA ALA A 124 -12.09 45.01 -17.94
C ALA A 124 -13.07 44.66 -19.08
N ILE A 125 -13.21 43.36 -19.38
CA ILE A 125 -14.09 42.85 -20.45
C ILE A 125 -15.56 42.86 -20.04
N TYR A 126 -15.88 42.32 -18.85
CA TYR A 126 -17.26 42.10 -18.43
C TYR A 126 -17.79 43.17 -17.45
N GLY A 127 -16.91 43.81 -16.67
CA GLY A 127 -17.29 44.75 -15.61
C GLY A 127 -17.90 46.06 -16.11
N GLN A 128 -18.95 46.51 -15.43
CA GLN A 128 -19.67 47.76 -15.72
C GLN A 128 -19.32 48.87 -14.70
N ASP A 129 -19.41 48.58 -13.41
CA ASP A 129 -19.14 49.52 -12.32
C ASP A 129 -18.56 48.80 -11.09
N LEU A 130 -18.41 49.50 -9.95
CA LEU A 130 -17.81 48.96 -8.73
C LEU A 130 -18.66 47.84 -8.08
N ILE A 131 -19.98 47.91 -8.19
CA ILE A 131 -20.93 46.91 -7.66
C ILE A 131 -21.08 45.76 -8.68
N LYS A 132 -21.29 46.13 -9.95
CA LYS A 132 -21.38 45.28 -11.15
C LYS A 132 -20.01 45.07 -11.79
N ASN A 133 -19.05 44.62 -10.98
CA ASN A 133 -17.73 44.21 -11.48
C ASN A 133 -17.71 42.74 -11.96
N GLU A 134 -18.87 42.09 -12.02
CA GLU A 134 -19.12 40.75 -12.58
C GLU A 134 -18.41 39.53 -11.97
N LEU A 135 -17.26 39.70 -11.34
CA LEU A 135 -16.43 38.59 -10.87
C LEU A 135 -15.98 38.77 -9.43
N TRP A 136 -16.07 37.70 -8.65
CA TRP A 136 -15.54 37.58 -7.29
C TRP A 136 -14.34 36.63 -7.26
N GLY A 137 -13.44 36.86 -6.30
CA GLY A 137 -12.34 35.96 -6.01
C GLY A 137 -11.93 36.09 -4.55
N SER A 138 -11.64 34.97 -3.89
CA SER A 138 -11.17 34.94 -2.50
C SER A 138 -9.99 35.90 -2.29
N ASP A 139 -9.92 36.55 -1.12
CA ASP A 139 -8.83 37.47 -0.78
C ASP A 139 -7.66 36.77 -0.06
N SER A 140 -7.92 35.67 0.66
CA SER A 140 -6.92 34.92 1.45
C SER A 140 -7.30 33.44 1.59
N PRO A 141 -6.39 32.55 2.02
CA PRO A 141 -6.71 31.14 2.27
C PRO A 141 -7.83 30.93 3.31
N ASP A 142 -7.88 31.79 4.33
CA ASP A 142 -8.95 31.75 5.34
C ASP A 142 -10.30 32.15 4.74
N ASP A 143 -10.30 33.12 3.83
CA ASP A 143 -11.52 33.51 3.11
C ASP A 143 -11.96 32.40 2.16
N ALA A 144 -11.03 31.79 1.41
CA ALA A 144 -11.33 30.66 0.53
C ALA A 144 -11.94 29.48 1.32
N ASN A 145 -11.42 29.17 2.52
CA ASN A 145 -12.00 28.16 3.41
C ASN A 145 -13.43 28.49 3.84
N LYS A 146 -13.70 29.73 4.26
CA LYS A 146 -15.04 30.17 4.64
C LYS A 146 -16.00 30.14 3.45
N GLU A 147 -15.57 30.65 2.31
CA GLU A 147 -16.35 30.69 1.08
C GLU A 147 -16.70 29.28 0.60
N ARG A 148 -15.76 28.33 0.63
CA ARG A 148 -16.03 26.91 0.39
C ARG A 148 -17.14 26.38 1.32
N ASP A 149 -17.05 26.69 2.62
CA ASP A 149 -18.01 26.21 3.62
C ASP A 149 -19.42 26.80 3.40
N ILE A 150 -19.52 28.05 2.96
CA ILE A 150 -20.80 28.68 2.57
C ILE A 150 -21.49 27.84 1.48
N PHE A 151 -20.75 27.42 0.46
CA PHE A 151 -21.28 26.65 -0.66
C PHE A 151 -21.26 25.13 -0.46
N LYS A 152 -20.79 24.66 0.70
CA LYS A 152 -20.71 23.24 1.09
C LYS A 152 -19.92 22.39 0.10
N PHE A 153 -18.89 22.96 -0.52
CA PHE A 153 -17.98 22.20 -1.37
C PHE A 153 -17.06 21.31 -0.54
N THR A 154 -16.68 20.17 -1.10
CA THR A 154 -15.71 19.26 -0.48
C THR A 154 -14.32 19.89 -0.49
N ILE A 155 -13.47 19.46 0.44
CA ILE A 155 -12.08 19.91 0.46
C ILE A 155 -11.38 19.27 -0.73
N PRO A 156 -10.78 20.05 -1.66
CA PRO A 156 -10.07 19.47 -2.77
C PRO A 156 -8.82 18.76 -2.26
N GLN A 157 -8.71 17.48 -2.57
CA GLN A 157 -7.61 16.63 -2.15
C GLN A 157 -6.92 16.02 -3.36
N LYS A 158 -5.62 15.72 -3.21
CA LYS A 158 -4.89 14.84 -4.11
C LYS A 158 -4.28 13.68 -3.36
N ILE A 159 -4.17 12.56 -4.07
CA ILE A 159 -3.39 11.41 -3.61
C ILE A 159 -1.93 11.88 -3.46
N PRO A 160 -1.25 11.59 -2.33
CA PRO A 160 0.16 11.88 -2.18
C PRO A 160 0.96 11.20 -3.27
N GLU A 161 2.00 11.84 -3.80
CA GLU A 161 2.90 11.17 -4.73
C GLU A 161 3.61 10.00 -4.04
N PHE A 162 3.70 8.86 -4.72
CA PHE A 162 4.42 7.72 -4.19
C PHE A 162 5.90 8.04 -4.12
N HIS A 163 6.45 8.07 -2.91
CA HIS A 163 7.90 8.05 -2.71
C HIS A 163 8.32 6.71 -2.11
N PHE A 164 9.42 6.17 -2.63
CA PHE A 164 10.05 5.01 -2.03
C PHE A 164 10.76 5.40 -0.74
N ASP A 165 10.41 4.71 0.35
CA ASP A 165 11.09 4.82 1.63
C ASP A 165 11.51 3.42 2.09
N LYS A 166 12.79 3.27 2.47
CA LYS A 166 13.31 2.01 2.99
C LYS A 166 12.75 1.68 4.37
N MET A 167 12.30 2.69 5.11
CA MET A 167 11.76 2.56 6.45
C MET A 167 10.24 2.36 6.44
N LYS A 168 9.58 2.39 5.27
CA LYS A 168 8.15 2.12 5.14
C LYS A 168 7.92 0.73 4.59
N ILE A 169 7.02 -0.04 5.24
CA ILE A 169 6.84 -1.45 4.96
C ILE A 169 5.35 -1.75 4.82
N SER A 170 4.96 -2.40 3.73
CA SER A 170 3.60 -2.92 3.58
C SER A 170 3.43 -4.24 4.35
N ILE A 171 2.22 -4.48 4.85
CA ILE A 171 1.89 -5.74 5.51
C ILE A 171 2.15 -6.96 4.61
N GLU A 172 1.98 -6.79 3.30
CA GLU A 172 2.25 -7.82 2.31
C GLU A 172 3.75 -8.18 2.26
N THR A 173 4.64 -7.17 2.27
CA THR A 173 6.09 -7.40 2.28
C THR A 173 6.50 -8.14 3.54
N LEU A 174 5.93 -7.75 4.68
CA LEU A 174 6.13 -8.45 5.95
C LEU A 174 5.66 -9.92 5.86
N PHE A 175 4.45 -10.16 5.33
CA PHE A 175 3.91 -11.52 5.22
C PHE A 175 4.66 -12.39 4.22
N LYS A 176 5.23 -11.85 3.14
CA LYS A 176 6.12 -12.60 2.25
C LYS A 176 7.35 -13.12 2.99
N PHE A 177 7.89 -12.33 3.93
CA PHE A 177 9.03 -12.73 4.74
C PHE A 177 8.66 -13.75 5.83
N ILE A 178 7.54 -13.52 6.54
CA ILE A 178 7.10 -14.37 7.64
C ILE A 178 6.53 -15.70 7.14
N TYR A 179 5.78 -15.69 6.04
CA TYR A 179 5.10 -16.84 5.43
C TYR A 179 5.61 -17.07 4.00
N PRO A 180 6.88 -17.49 3.83
CA PRO A 180 7.42 -17.73 2.51
C PRO A 180 6.69 -18.91 1.84
N PRO A 181 6.33 -18.81 0.55
CA PRO A 181 5.45 -19.76 -0.12
C PRO A 181 6.06 -21.16 -0.32
N ASN A 182 7.37 -21.30 -0.18
CA ASN A 182 8.11 -22.57 -0.30
C ASN A 182 8.24 -23.34 1.02
N GLN A 183 7.70 -22.86 2.14
CA GLN A 183 7.78 -23.55 3.43
C GLN A 183 6.40 -23.93 3.96
N GLU A 184 6.19 -25.23 4.21
CA GLU A 184 4.96 -25.75 4.82
C GLU A 184 4.80 -25.34 6.28
N HIS A 185 5.91 -25.27 7.02
CA HIS A 185 5.95 -24.88 8.44
C HIS A 185 6.94 -23.74 8.64
N PRO A 186 6.55 -22.49 8.35
CA PRO A 186 7.39 -21.34 8.61
C PRO A 186 7.56 -21.14 10.11
N SER A 187 8.78 -20.83 10.54
CA SER A 187 9.13 -20.37 11.89
C SER A 187 8.62 -18.94 12.10
N VAL A 188 7.29 -18.80 12.21
CA VAL A 188 6.56 -17.51 12.13
C VAL A 188 7.05 -16.52 13.17
N ASN A 189 7.10 -16.93 14.43
CA ASN A 189 7.48 -16.05 15.53
C ASN A 189 8.96 -15.67 15.43
N GLU A 190 9.84 -16.62 15.12
CA GLU A 190 11.25 -16.35 14.91
C GLU A 190 11.48 -15.38 13.76
N ARG A 191 10.78 -15.54 12.63
CA ARG A 191 10.86 -14.60 11.51
C ARG A 191 10.35 -13.22 11.89
N LEU A 192 9.23 -13.14 12.61
CA LEU A 192 8.69 -11.87 13.11
C LEU A 192 9.71 -11.14 14.00
N ASP A 193 10.38 -11.88 14.88
CA ASP A 193 11.37 -11.35 15.81
C ASP A 193 12.67 -10.92 15.13
N LEU A 194 13.16 -11.74 14.20
CA LEU A 194 14.32 -11.40 13.38
C LEU A 194 14.07 -10.19 12.50
N PHE A 195 12.86 -10.04 11.96
CA PHE A 195 12.47 -8.84 11.21
C PHE A 195 12.58 -7.58 12.09
N ALA A 196 12.12 -7.64 13.33
CA ALA A 196 12.22 -6.51 14.25
C ALA A 196 13.67 -6.17 14.62
N LEU A 197 14.54 -7.17 14.78
CA LEU A 197 15.93 -6.95 15.19
C LEU A 197 16.85 -6.50 14.06
N TYR A 198 16.73 -7.11 12.89
CA TYR A 198 17.70 -6.96 11.80
C TYR A 198 17.25 -6.00 10.70
N GLY A 199 15.99 -5.57 10.70
CA GLY A 199 15.51 -4.55 9.79
C GLY A 199 14.49 -5.03 8.78
N PRO A 200 13.92 -4.08 8.00
CA PRO A 200 12.98 -4.38 6.93
C PRO A 200 13.50 -5.49 6.01
N ALA A 201 12.66 -6.49 5.77
CA ALA A 201 12.87 -7.39 4.65
C ALA A 201 12.67 -6.60 3.35
N VAL A 202 13.58 -6.79 2.40
CA VAL A 202 13.51 -6.12 1.09
C VAL A 202 12.83 -7.05 0.09
N ASN A 203 11.93 -6.48 -0.72
CA ASN A 203 11.35 -7.16 -1.88
C ASN A 203 12.26 -7.07 -3.13
N TYR A 204 13.53 -6.66 -2.94
CA TYR A 204 14.51 -6.50 -4.00
C TYR A 204 15.72 -7.38 -3.70
N HIS A 205 16.18 -8.05 -4.74
CA HIS A 205 17.23 -9.05 -4.63
C HIS A 205 18.48 -8.54 -5.31
N SER A 206 19.63 -8.97 -4.82
CA SER A 206 20.83 -8.86 -5.63
C SER A 206 20.62 -9.66 -6.91
N VAL A 207 20.81 -8.97 -8.03
CA VAL A 207 20.73 -9.51 -9.40
C VAL A 207 21.64 -10.74 -9.57
N ASP A 208 22.69 -10.84 -8.73
CA ASP A 208 23.71 -11.89 -8.78
C ASP A 208 23.32 -13.25 -8.22
N GLN A 209 22.39 -13.31 -7.26
CA GLN A 209 22.19 -14.53 -6.45
C GLN A 209 20.86 -15.24 -6.70
N CYS A 210 19.83 -14.51 -7.14
CA CYS A 210 18.46 -15.04 -7.19
C CYS A 210 17.85 -15.06 -8.60
N LEU A 211 18.53 -14.45 -9.58
CA LEU A 211 18.08 -14.42 -10.97
C LEU A 211 18.86 -15.43 -11.80
N CYS A 212 18.23 -15.98 -12.83
CA CYS A 212 18.97 -16.77 -13.81
C CYS A 212 19.99 -15.89 -14.56
N ASN A 213 21.07 -16.49 -15.06
CA ASN A 213 22.17 -15.77 -15.74
C ASN A 213 21.70 -14.76 -16.81
N PRO A 214 20.68 -15.06 -17.66
CA PRO A 214 20.13 -14.07 -18.60
C PRO A 214 19.47 -12.86 -17.92
N CYS A 215 18.58 -13.08 -16.95
CA CYS A 215 17.92 -12.01 -16.20
C CYS A 215 18.93 -11.19 -15.40
N ALA A 216 19.94 -11.85 -14.83
CA ALA A 216 21.01 -11.18 -14.11
C ALA A 216 21.81 -10.21 -15.00
N ARG A 217 22.03 -10.59 -16.26
CA ARG A 217 22.74 -9.76 -17.23
C ARG A 217 21.98 -8.48 -17.59
N ILE A 218 20.67 -8.57 -17.77
CA ILE A 218 19.80 -7.41 -18.07
C ILE A 218 19.94 -6.34 -16.98
N GLY A 219 19.85 -6.73 -15.71
CA GLY A 219 19.97 -5.81 -14.58
C GLY A 219 21.36 -5.16 -14.50
N LYS A 220 22.43 -5.91 -14.78
CA LYS A 220 23.81 -5.40 -14.77
C LYS A 220 24.10 -4.40 -15.89
N GLU A 221 23.59 -4.67 -17.09
CA GLU A 221 23.80 -3.80 -18.25
C GLU A 221 23.16 -2.42 -18.03
N LEU A 222 21.91 -2.38 -17.53
CA LEU A 222 21.26 -1.10 -17.22
C LEU A 222 21.92 -0.38 -16.04
N LEU A 223 22.34 -1.11 -14.99
CA LEU A 223 23.07 -0.51 -13.86
C LEU A 223 24.36 0.18 -14.32
N GLU A 224 25.12 -0.46 -15.21
CA GLU A 224 26.35 0.14 -15.74
C GLU A 224 26.04 1.35 -16.64
N GLN A 225 24.97 1.31 -17.44
CA GLN A 225 24.53 2.47 -18.21
C GLN A 225 24.21 3.68 -17.32
N VAL A 226 23.34 3.50 -16.31
CA VAL A 226 22.97 4.59 -15.38
C VAL A 226 24.18 5.11 -14.62
N ARG A 227 25.12 4.23 -14.24
CA ARG A 227 26.37 4.61 -13.60
C ARG A 227 27.21 5.53 -14.49
N GLN A 228 27.38 5.18 -15.76
CA GLN A 228 28.14 5.99 -16.72
C GLN A 228 27.46 7.36 -16.93
N GLU A 229 26.14 7.40 -17.07
CA GLU A 229 25.39 8.65 -17.20
C GLU A 229 25.57 9.58 -15.98
N LYS A 230 25.58 9.02 -14.77
CA LYS A 230 25.79 9.80 -13.54
C LYS A 230 27.20 10.35 -13.45
N ILE A 231 28.21 9.55 -13.79
CA ILE A 231 29.62 10.00 -13.85
C ILE A 231 29.75 11.16 -14.84
N VAL A 232 29.11 11.06 -16.01
CA VAL A 232 29.12 12.13 -17.02
C VAL A 232 28.45 13.40 -16.49
N LYS A 233 27.26 13.29 -15.87
CA LYS A 233 26.57 14.44 -15.26
C LYS A 233 27.42 15.12 -14.18
N GLU A 234 28.11 14.35 -13.32
CA GLU A 234 29.01 14.90 -12.31
C GLU A 234 30.24 15.56 -12.92
N LYS A 235 30.85 14.97 -13.96
CA LYS A 235 31.97 15.59 -14.69
C LYS A 235 31.56 16.92 -15.33
N ILE A 236 30.37 17.01 -15.92
CA ILE A 236 29.81 18.26 -16.47
C ILE A 236 29.63 19.30 -15.36
N LYS A 237 29.04 18.91 -14.22
CA LYS A 237 28.81 19.80 -13.08
C LYS A 237 30.12 20.36 -12.49
N LEU A 238 31.20 19.58 -12.56
CA LEU A 238 32.54 19.97 -12.12
C LEU A 238 33.37 20.70 -13.20
N GLY A 239 32.80 20.97 -14.38
CA GLY A 239 33.49 21.68 -15.47
C GLY A 239 34.61 20.86 -16.15
N LEU A 240 34.63 19.54 -15.98
CA LEU A 240 35.63 18.64 -16.56
C LEU A 240 35.25 18.24 -17.99
N SER A 241 36.22 18.32 -18.91
CA SER A 241 36.03 17.97 -20.32
C SER A 241 35.86 16.46 -20.52
N ILE A 242 34.75 16.04 -21.15
CA ILE A 242 34.39 14.64 -21.43
C ILE A 242 35.21 14.04 -22.61
N ARG A 243 36.13 14.83 -23.22
CA ARG A 243 36.74 14.48 -24.52
C ARG A 243 37.60 13.20 -24.56
N ASN A 244 37.94 12.58 -23.43
CA ASN A 244 38.92 11.47 -23.37
C ASN A 244 38.51 10.18 -22.63
N ASP A 245 37.23 9.96 -22.27
CA ASP A 245 36.83 8.65 -21.71
C ASP A 245 36.73 7.58 -22.81
N ALA A 246 37.67 6.64 -22.81
CA ALA A 246 37.86 5.63 -23.85
C ALA A 246 36.70 4.63 -24.04
N ASN A 247 35.66 4.63 -23.19
CA ASN A 247 34.44 3.82 -23.39
C ASN A 247 33.40 4.48 -24.31
N LEU A 248 33.59 5.75 -24.69
CA LEU A 248 32.73 6.48 -25.65
C LEU A 248 33.17 6.32 -27.12
N LYS A 249 34.25 5.59 -27.41
CA LYS A 249 34.76 5.37 -28.78
C LYS A 249 34.11 4.19 -29.52
N LYS A 250 32.83 3.88 -29.26
CA LYS A 250 31.98 3.14 -30.23
C LYS A 250 31.11 4.06 -31.10
N PHE A 251 31.15 5.38 -30.87
CA PHE A 251 30.37 6.35 -31.65
C PHE A 251 31.18 7.48 -32.29
N ALA A 252 32.51 7.50 -32.19
CA ALA A 252 33.33 8.51 -32.87
C ALA A 252 34.66 7.91 -33.35
N GLY A 253 34.86 7.92 -34.66
CA GLY A 253 36.01 7.33 -35.33
C GLY A 253 37.33 8.08 -35.13
N SER A 254 38.38 7.31 -35.39
CA SER A 254 39.70 7.71 -35.87
C SER A 254 40.68 8.46 -34.93
N MET A 255 41.91 7.94 -35.02
CA MET A 255 43.22 8.50 -34.67
C MET A 255 43.72 8.44 -33.22
N SER A 256 45.00 8.06 -33.21
CA SER A 256 45.89 7.62 -32.15
C SER A 256 46.69 8.79 -31.56
N THR A 257 47.02 8.73 -30.27
CA THR A 257 48.41 8.80 -29.79
C THR A 257 48.48 8.52 -28.28
N LYS A 258 49.54 7.81 -27.89
CA LYS A 258 49.84 7.27 -26.55
C LYS A 258 50.07 8.39 -25.52
N LYS A 259 49.72 8.16 -24.25
CA LYS A 259 50.53 8.62 -23.11
C LYS A 259 50.41 7.74 -21.86
N ALA A 260 51.53 7.73 -21.14
CA ALA A 260 51.91 6.88 -20.03
C ALA A 260 51.06 7.07 -18.76
N GLY A 261 51.01 6.01 -17.96
CA GLY A 261 50.18 5.88 -16.76
C GLY A 261 50.61 6.73 -15.56
N ILE A 262 49.72 6.72 -14.57
CA ILE A 262 49.96 6.99 -13.14
C ILE A 262 48.90 6.21 -12.35
N ASN A 263 49.28 5.92 -11.10
CA ASN A 263 48.88 4.83 -10.22
C ASN A 263 47.41 4.73 -9.77
N LYS A 264 47.10 3.49 -9.38
CA LYS A 264 45.94 2.99 -8.64
C LYS A 264 45.47 3.93 -7.53
N ASP A 265 44.26 4.47 -7.66
CA ASP A 265 43.48 5.00 -6.55
C ASP A 265 42.99 3.86 -5.65
N GLU A 266 43.35 3.93 -4.37
CA GLU A 266 42.69 3.17 -3.32
C GLU A 266 41.20 3.53 -3.30
N LYS A 267 40.35 2.57 -3.67
CA LYS A 267 38.90 2.74 -3.66
C LYS A 267 38.42 2.87 -2.22
N VAL A 268 38.22 4.11 -1.77
CA VAL A 268 37.30 4.41 -0.68
C VAL A 268 35.95 3.78 -1.06
N LYS A 269 35.55 2.72 -0.33
CA LYS A 269 34.27 2.05 -0.56
C LYS A 269 33.16 2.96 -0.07
N VAL A 270 32.68 3.82 -0.97
CA VAL A 270 31.45 4.60 -0.80
C VAL A 270 30.29 3.60 -0.61
N ALA A 271 29.43 3.85 0.37
CA ALA A 271 28.24 3.04 0.60
C ALA A 271 27.42 2.91 -0.69
N PRO A 272 26.82 1.75 -0.98
CA PRO A 272 26.08 1.54 -2.22
C PRO A 272 24.89 2.51 -2.30
N ILE A 273 25.03 3.54 -3.12
CA ILE A 273 23.93 4.44 -3.49
C ILE A 273 23.04 3.67 -4.48
N ARG A 274 21.72 3.66 -4.24
CA ARG A 274 20.76 3.11 -5.22
C ARG A 274 20.85 3.97 -6.48
N LEU A 275 21.47 3.44 -7.53
CA LEU A 275 21.62 4.12 -8.81
C LEU A 275 20.35 4.00 -9.65
N LEU A 276 19.69 2.85 -9.61
CA LEU A 276 18.47 2.59 -10.37
C LEU A 276 17.23 3.14 -9.65
N GLN A 277 16.56 4.08 -10.31
CA GLN A 277 15.22 4.55 -9.96
C GLN A 277 14.13 3.51 -10.31
N GLU A 278 12.92 3.71 -9.82
CA GLU A 278 11.82 2.74 -10.01
C GLU A 278 11.43 2.51 -11.46
N GLU A 279 11.49 3.55 -12.30
CA GLU A 279 11.26 3.43 -13.75
C GLU A 279 12.20 2.40 -14.39
N HIS A 280 13.49 2.46 -14.03
CA HIS A 280 14.49 1.49 -14.49
C HIS A 280 14.18 0.07 -13.98
N ILE A 281 13.65 -0.06 -12.77
CA ILE A 281 13.30 -1.36 -12.19
C ILE A 281 12.08 -1.95 -12.90
N GLN A 282 11.07 -1.14 -13.22
CA GLN A 282 9.91 -1.58 -13.99
C GLN A 282 10.32 -2.02 -15.41
N GLN A 283 11.22 -1.28 -16.05
CA GLN A 283 11.78 -1.64 -17.36
C GLN A 283 12.53 -2.97 -17.33
N ILE A 284 13.35 -3.22 -16.30
CA ILE A 284 14.08 -4.48 -16.12
C ILE A 284 13.09 -5.61 -15.80
N TYR A 285 12.15 -5.38 -14.89
CA TYR A 285 11.19 -6.38 -14.43
C TYR A 285 10.36 -6.89 -15.60
N ALA A 286 9.92 -6.03 -16.52
CA ALA A 286 9.19 -6.44 -17.73
C ALA A 286 9.95 -7.47 -18.58
N GLN A 287 11.28 -7.40 -18.61
CA GLN A 287 12.16 -8.26 -19.41
C GLN A 287 12.55 -9.57 -18.70
N PHE A 288 12.23 -9.72 -17.41
CA PHE A 288 12.50 -10.95 -16.68
C PHE A 288 11.61 -12.12 -17.14
N CYS A 289 12.16 -13.34 -17.08
CA CYS A 289 11.39 -14.55 -17.27
C CYS A 289 10.36 -14.75 -16.13
N GLU A 290 9.31 -15.50 -16.38
CA GLU A 290 8.20 -15.71 -15.42
C GLU A 290 8.69 -16.27 -14.08
N LYS A 291 9.68 -17.17 -14.08
CA LYS A 291 10.28 -17.72 -12.86
C LYS A 291 10.96 -16.64 -12.01
N CYS A 292 11.70 -15.73 -12.64
CA CYS A 292 12.37 -14.63 -11.95
C CYS A 292 11.36 -13.58 -11.44
N LYS A 293 10.32 -13.27 -12.23
CA LYS A 293 9.23 -12.39 -11.82
C LYS A 293 8.52 -12.96 -10.58
N PHE A 294 8.14 -14.23 -10.62
CA PHE A 294 7.53 -14.93 -9.49
C PHE A 294 8.40 -14.87 -8.23
N HIS A 295 9.72 -14.99 -8.37
CA HIS A 295 10.65 -14.90 -7.24
C HIS A 295 10.73 -13.47 -6.66
N VAL A 296 10.78 -12.44 -7.52
CA VAL A 296 10.81 -11.04 -7.08
C VAL A 296 9.49 -10.63 -6.42
N ASP A 297 8.36 -11.14 -6.90
CA ASP A 297 7.05 -10.72 -6.41
C ASP A 297 6.66 -11.39 -5.09
N ASN A 298 7.07 -12.63 -4.85
CA ASN A 298 6.56 -13.42 -3.73
C ASN A 298 7.53 -13.60 -2.56
N TYR A 299 8.79 -13.17 -2.72
CA TYR A 299 9.81 -13.36 -1.69
C TYR A 299 10.34 -12.02 -1.20
N ALA A 300 10.25 -11.83 0.11
CA ALA A 300 10.97 -10.79 0.81
C ALA A 300 12.10 -11.46 1.60
N HIS A 301 13.28 -10.84 1.58
CA HIS A 301 14.48 -11.43 2.17
C HIS A 301 15.05 -10.57 3.28
N LEU A 302 15.63 -11.24 4.27
CA LEU A 302 16.47 -10.59 5.26
C LEU A 302 17.89 -10.50 4.73
N THR A 303 18.45 -9.29 4.76
CA THR A 303 19.84 -9.06 4.35
C THR A 303 20.76 -9.05 5.56
N GLY A 304 21.95 -9.62 5.41
CA GLY A 304 23.02 -9.65 6.39
C GLY A 304 24.39 -9.35 5.79
N GLY A 305 25.43 -9.57 6.59
CA GLY A 305 26.81 -9.28 6.21
C GLY A 305 27.13 -7.77 6.22
N ARG A 306 28.37 -7.43 5.82
CA ARG A 306 28.84 -6.04 5.80
C ARG A 306 27.99 -5.22 4.83
N ASP A 307 27.39 -4.14 5.34
CA ASP A 307 26.51 -3.25 4.59
C ASP A 307 25.24 -3.92 3.99
N GLY A 308 24.80 -5.07 4.53
CA GLY A 308 23.57 -5.75 4.09
C GLY A 308 23.65 -6.36 2.69
N GLN A 309 24.84 -6.76 2.24
CA GLN A 309 25.07 -7.25 0.87
C GLN A 309 24.68 -8.71 0.64
N VAL A 310 24.50 -9.49 1.71
CA VAL A 310 24.23 -10.93 1.63
C VAL A 310 22.76 -11.17 1.90
N VAL A 311 22.09 -11.92 1.04
CA VAL A 311 20.74 -12.42 1.31
C VAL A 311 20.85 -13.66 2.19
N LEU A 312 20.18 -13.66 3.34
CA LEU A 312 20.20 -14.81 4.26
C LEU A 312 19.30 -15.93 3.74
N THR A 313 19.80 -17.15 3.81
CA THR A 313 19.05 -18.36 3.50
C THR A 313 18.06 -18.69 4.61
N ASP A 314 17.03 -19.45 4.26
CA ASP A 314 16.04 -19.94 5.22
C ASP A 314 16.65 -20.77 6.37
N GLN A 315 17.75 -21.48 6.12
CA GLN A 315 18.44 -22.27 7.15
C GLN A 315 19.20 -21.36 8.12
N GLU A 316 19.84 -20.30 7.62
CA GLU A 316 20.49 -19.28 8.44
C GLU A 316 19.45 -18.54 9.30
N ILE A 317 18.31 -18.15 8.71
CA ILE A 317 17.21 -17.51 9.44
C ILE A 317 16.70 -18.41 10.57
N LYS A 318 16.49 -19.70 10.31
CA LYS A 318 16.08 -20.67 11.35
C LYS A 318 17.13 -20.80 12.46
N GLY A 319 18.42 -20.84 12.11
CA GLY A 319 19.53 -20.89 13.08
C GLY A 319 19.58 -19.65 13.95
N MET A 320 19.48 -18.46 13.35
CA MET A 320 19.45 -17.18 14.08
C MET A 320 18.27 -17.10 15.03
N GLY A 321 17.08 -17.55 14.62
CA GLY A 321 15.90 -17.59 15.48
C GLY A 321 16.08 -18.52 16.69
N TYR A 322 16.70 -19.69 16.47
CA TYR A 322 17.04 -20.63 17.54
C TYR A 322 18.02 -20.01 18.55
N ASP A 323 19.11 -19.41 18.07
CA ASP A 323 20.13 -18.79 18.91
C ASP A 323 19.56 -17.61 19.72
N LEU A 324 18.75 -16.77 19.08
CA LEU A 324 18.06 -15.66 19.73
C LEU A 324 17.15 -16.13 20.87
N ASN A 325 16.31 -17.14 20.62
CA ASN A 325 15.43 -17.71 21.64
C ASN A 325 16.22 -18.34 22.79
N LYS A 326 17.32 -19.03 22.47
CA LYS A 326 18.19 -19.68 23.45
C LYS A 326 18.85 -18.68 24.39
N GLU A 327 19.42 -17.61 23.84
CA GLU A 327 20.10 -16.57 24.62
C GLU A 327 19.13 -15.86 25.56
N GLU A 328 17.97 -15.42 25.05
CA GLU A 328 17.00 -14.70 25.86
C GLU A 328 16.34 -15.59 26.93
N LEU A 329 16.04 -16.85 26.61
CA LEU A 329 15.61 -17.82 27.63
C LEU A 329 16.67 -18.04 28.70
N LEU A 330 17.94 -18.13 28.31
CA LEU A 330 19.04 -18.30 29.26
C LEU A 330 19.17 -17.10 30.20
N ASP A 331 19.07 -15.88 29.70
CA ASP A 331 19.15 -14.66 30.50
C ASP A 331 18.03 -14.62 31.54
N LEU A 332 16.80 -14.84 31.10
CA LEU A 332 15.63 -14.82 31.97
C LEU A 332 15.62 -16.00 32.96
N LEU A 333 16.08 -17.20 32.57
CA LEU A 333 16.25 -18.33 33.49
C LEU A 333 17.38 -18.08 34.49
N THR A 334 18.44 -17.37 34.10
CA THR A 334 19.55 -17.04 34.99
C THR A 334 19.10 -16.11 36.11
N ILE A 335 18.21 -15.15 35.80
CA ILE A 335 17.58 -14.29 36.82
C ILE A 335 16.79 -15.12 37.84
N GLU A 336 16.09 -16.17 37.40
CA GLU A 336 15.18 -16.94 38.24
C GLU A 336 15.80 -18.15 38.96
N LYS A 337 16.81 -18.78 38.33
CA LYS A 337 17.40 -20.07 38.75
C LYS A 337 18.92 -20.00 38.92
N GLY A 338 19.55 -18.86 38.66
CA GLY A 338 20.99 -18.66 38.79
C GLY A 338 21.80 -19.65 37.96
N ASN A 339 22.83 -20.23 38.56
CA ASN A 339 23.76 -21.15 37.89
C ASN A 339 23.09 -22.42 37.31
N ALA A 340 21.91 -22.81 37.80
CA ALA A 340 21.19 -23.98 37.27
C ALA A 340 20.64 -23.75 35.85
N ALA A 341 20.48 -22.49 35.42
CA ALA A 341 19.91 -22.12 34.12
C ALA A 341 20.69 -22.74 32.94
N LYS A 342 22.03 -22.74 33.01
CA LYS A 342 22.91 -23.30 31.95
C LYS A 342 22.69 -24.79 31.73
N ASN A 343 22.40 -25.55 32.79
CA ASN A 343 22.12 -26.97 32.69
C ASN A 343 20.67 -27.24 32.24
N MET A 344 19.74 -26.35 32.58
CA MET A 344 18.34 -26.45 32.16
C MET A 344 18.19 -26.19 30.66
N ILE A 345 18.81 -25.14 30.12
CA ILE A 345 18.66 -24.77 28.70
C ILE A 345 19.19 -25.85 27.75
N GLN A 346 20.19 -26.63 28.17
CA GLN A 346 20.73 -27.75 27.39
C GLN A 346 19.75 -28.94 27.27
N LYS A 347 18.80 -29.06 28.21
CA LYS A 347 17.84 -30.18 28.26
C LYS A 347 16.47 -29.81 27.69
N ILE A 348 16.18 -28.52 27.56
CA ILE A 348 14.88 -28.03 27.09
C ILE A 348 14.90 -27.93 25.56
N PRO A 349 13.86 -28.44 24.87
CA PRO A 349 13.70 -28.17 23.44
C PRO A 349 13.42 -26.67 23.26
N ILE A 350 14.30 -25.98 22.53
CA ILE A 350 14.18 -24.55 22.23
C ILE A 350 13.24 -24.40 21.02
N LYS A 351 11.97 -24.69 21.26
CA LYS A 351 10.87 -24.47 20.34
C LYS A 351 9.75 -23.79 21.11
N GLU A 352 9.26 -22.67 20.60
CA GLU A 352 8.19 -21.94 21.25
C GLU A 352 6.91 -22.81 21.31
N PRO A 353 6.18 -22.83 22.44
CA PRO A 353 4.95 -23.60 22.60
C PRO A 353 3.89 -23.27 21.55
N ASP A 354 3.16 -24.29 21.07
CA ASP A 354 2.19 -24.12 19.98
C ASP A 354 1.06 -23.12 20.30
N ASN A 355 0.73 -22.92 21.58
CA ASN A 355 -0.26 -21.94 22.04
C ASN A 355 0.24 -20.49 21.97
N LEU A 356 1.53 -20.26 21.70
CA LEU A 356 2.15 -18.95 21.56
C LEU A 356 2.44 -18.58 20.10
N ILE A 357 2.24 -19.50 19.15
CA ILE A 357 2.49 -19.28 17.72
C ILE A 357 1.45 -18.34 17.13
N TYR A 358 1.91 -17.29 16.46
CA TYR A 358 1.03 -16.32 15.83
C TYR A 358 0.60 -16.78 14.43
N ASN A 359 -0.59 -16.36 14.02
CA ASN A 359 -1.09 -16.50 12.66
C ASN A 359 -1.24 -15.12 12.01
N LYS A 360 -1.59 -15.07 10.72
CA LYS A 360 -1.75 -13.81 9.98
C LYS A 360 -2.74 -12.85 10.66
N GLU A 361 -3.83 -13.36 11.19
CA GLU A 361 -4.86 -12.54 11.85
C GLU A 361 -4.36 -11.95 13.17
N LEU A 362 -3.64 -12.72 13.99
CA LEU A 362 -3.02 -12.21 15.22
C LEU A 362 -1.99 -11.12 14.93
N ILE A 363 -1.22 -11.25 13.84
CA ILE A 363 -0.25 -10.22 13.41
C ILE A 363 -0.98 -8.96 12.91
N LYS A 364 -2.10 -9.08 12.19
CA LYS A 364 -2.92 -7.91 11.82
C LYS A 364 -3.46 -7.20 13.07
N ILE A 365 -3.97 -7.96 14.04
CA ILE A 365 -4.46 -7.40 15.31
C ILE A 365 -3.33 -6.72 16.08
N LEU A 366 -2.11 -7.27 16.03
CA LEU A 366 -0.93 -6.67 16.65
C LEU A 366 -0.64 -5.27 16.10
N PHE A 367 -0.86 -5.04 14.80
CA PHE A 367 -0.59 -3.75 14.14
C PHE A 367 -1.82 -2.88 13.92
N GLN A 368 -3.00 -3.27 14.43
CA GLN A 368 -4.26 -2.58 14.15
C GLN A 368 -4.25 -1.10 14.58
N GLU A 369 -3.51 -0.79 15.64
CA GLU A 369 -3.44 0.56 16.23
C GLU A 369 -2.31 1.41 15.63
N LEU A 370 -1.52 0.85 14.70
CA LEU A 370 -0.44 1.57 14.06
C LEU A 370 -0.95 2.39 12.89
N ASP A 371 -0.48 3.64 12.80
CA ASP A 371 -0.77 4.50 11.67
C ASP A 371 -0.08 3.99 10.40
N THR A 372 -0.80 4.12 9.28
CA THR A 372 -0.29 3.81 7.95
C THR A 372 -0.36 5.03 7.06
N ASP A 373 0.53 5.12 6.08
CA ASP A 373 0.43 6.13 5.04
C ASP A 373 -0.77 5.84 4.09
N TYR A 374 -0.91 6.67 3.06
CA TYR A 374 -1.93 6.50 2.02
C TYR A 374 -1.84 5.12 1.33
N TYR A 375 -0.64 4.58 1.19
CA TYR A 375 -0.34 3.31 0.51
C TYR A 375 -0.35 2.11 1.46
N GLU A 376 -0.93 2.25 2.66
CA GLU A 376 -1.04 1.19 3.66
C GLU A 376 0.34 0.65 4.10
N ARG A 377 1.36 1.51 4.10
CA ARG A 377 2.70 1.20 4.59
C ARG A 377 2.88 1.74 6.01
N TYR A 378 3.38 0.89 6.88
CA TYR A 378 3.73 1.23 8.25
C TYR A 378 5.14 1.80 8.34
N ASP A 379 5.40 2.57 9.40
CA ASP A 379 6.76 2.88 9.80
C ASP A 379 7.44 1.64 10.41
N PHE A 380 8.66 1.32 9.96
CA PHE A 380 9.42 0.19 10.48
C PHE A 380 9.69 0.35 11.97
N TYR A 381 9.99 1.57 12.45
CA TYR A 381 10.29 1.79 13.86
C TYR A 381 9.07 1.46 14.74
N ASP A 382 7.89 1.88 14.29
CA ASP A 382 6.64 1.63 15.01
C ASP A 382 6.33 0.12 15.05
N ILE A 383 6.46 -0.59 13.92
CA ILE A 383 6.32 -2.06 13.91
C ILE A 383 7.38 -2.74 14.79
N GLN A 384 8.64 -2.29 14.72
CA GLN A 384 9.75 -2.85 15.49
C GLN A 384 9.46 -2.78 16.98
N GLN A 385 9.08 -1.61 17.50
CA GLN A 385 8.75 -1.46 18.92
C GLN A 385 7.56 -2.35 19.33
N MET A 386 6.53 -2.43 18.48
CA MET A 386 5.38 -3.29 18.71
C MET A 386 5.76 -4.78 18.81
N ILE A 387 6.60 -5.26 17.89
CA ILE A 387 7.06 -6.66 17.88
C ILE A 387 7.96 -6.94 19.08
N LEU A 388 8.92 -6.07 19.41
CA LEU A 388 9.84 -6.28 20.52
C LEU A 388 9.11 -6.33 21.87
N GLU A 389 8.11 -5.48 22.08
CA GLU A 389 7.28 -5.54 23.28
C GLU A 389 6.35 -6.75 23.31
N ASP A 390 5.82 -7.18 22.16
CA ASP A 390 5.08 -8.44 22.06
C ASP A 390 5.97 -9.66 22.38
N ARG A 391 7.19 -9.68 21.84
CA ARG A 391 8.18 -10.72 22.10
C ARG A 391 8.49 -10.80 23.59
N ARG A 392 8.68 -9.66 24.28
CA ARG A 392 8.90 -9.64 25.74
C ARG A 392 7.78 -10.38 26.48
N ILE A 393 6.53 -10.15 26.10
CA ILE A 393 5.36 -10.80 26.71
C ILE A 393 5.33 -12.31 26.39
N ARG A 394 5.60 -12.70 25.14
CA ARG A 394 5.71 -14.12 24.74
C ARG A 394 6.81 -14.86 25.49
N MET A 395 8.00 -14.27 25.59
CA MET A 395 9.14 -14.87 26.31
C MET A 395 8.87 -15.04 27.80
N THR A 396 8.21 -14.05 28.42
CA THR A 396 7.80 -14.14 29.84
C THR A 396 6.76 -15.27 30.03
N SER A 397 5.81 -15.41 29.11
CA SER A 397 4.83 -16.51 29.13
C SER A 397 5.49 -17.88 28.92
N TRP A 398 6.47 -17.98 28.02
CA TRP A 398 7.20 -19.21 27.77
C TRP A 398 7.95 -19.68 29.04
N ILE A 399 8.66 -18.78 29.72
CA ILE A 399 9.38 -19.13 30.95
C ILE A 399 8.43 -19.44 32.10
N SER A 400 7.29 -18.74 32.17
CA SER A 400 6.22 -19.06 33.10
C SER A 400 5.77 -20.52 32.98
N GLN A 401 5.59 -21.01 31.75
CA GLN A 401 5.25 -22.41 31.48
C GLN A 401 6.40 -23.36 31.87
N LEU A 402 7.66 -23.00 31.56
CA LEU A 402 8.84 -23.82 31.88
C LEU A 402 9.08 -23.98 33.39
N VAL A 403 8.89 -22.91 34.17
CA VAL A 403 9.16 -22.86 35.61
C VAL A 403 7.90 -23.17 36.44
N SER A 404 6.73 -23.26 35.81
CA SER A 404 5.42 -23.43 36.47
C SER A 404 5.16 -22.36 37.53
N LYS A 405 5.48 -21.11 37.21
CA LYS A 405 5.18 -19.92 38.03
C LYS A 405 4.25 -18.99 37.23
N PRO A 406 3.30 -18.28 37.86
CA PRO A 406 2.45 -17.34 37.16
C PRO A 406 3.25 -16.13 36.63
N VAL A 407 2.83 -15.61 35.47
CA VAL A 407 3.49 -14.50 34.74
C VAL A 407 3.69 -13.26 35.62
N ASP A 408 2.72 -12.94 36.48
CA ASP A 408 2.74 -11.73 37.33
C ASP A 408 3.85 -11.73 38.40
N ARG A 409 4.48 -12.88 38.66
CA ARG A 409 5.56 -13.01 39.66
C ARG A 409 6.95 -12.81 39.07
N PHE A 410 7.10 -12.75 37.76
CA PHE A 410 8.39 -12.51 37.13
C PHE A 410 8.72 -11.01 37.17
N LYS A 411 9.86 -10.67 37.77
CA LYS A 411 10.36 -9.29 37.76
C LYS A 411 10.96 -9.01 36.39
N ASN A 412 10.35 -8.09 35.63
CA ASN A 412 10.84 -7.73 34.31
C ASN A 412 12.23 -7.04 34.41
N PRO A 413 13.29 -7.54 33.75
CA PRO A 413 14.61 -6.92 33.78
C PRO A 413 14.69 -5.59 33.01
N LYS A 414 13.79 -5.34 32.04
CA LYS A 414 13.65 -4.01 31.40
C LYS A 414 12.72 -3.17 32.28
N LEU A 415 13.34 -2.39 33.16
CA LEU A 415 12.71 -1.51 34.14
C LEU A 415 11.68 -0.60 33.45
N ILE A 416 10.39 -0.90 33.66
CA ILE A 416 9.33 0.06 33.37
C ILE A 416 9.58 1.26 34.29
N ASP A 417 9.94 2.40 33.72
CA ASP A 417 10.18 3.60 34.50
C ASP A 417 8.89 3.94 35.30
N PRO A 418 8.95 3.92 36.65
CA PRO A 418 7.79 4.19 37.48
C PRO A 418 7.36 5.66 37.42
N THR A 419 8.20 6.56 36.91
CA THR A 419 7.93 8.00 36.83
C THR A 419 7.06 8.39 35.64
N LEU A 420 6.90 7.51 34.64
CA LEU A 420 6.13 7.80 33.43
C LEU A 420 4.62 7.60 33.60
N THR A 421 3.85 8.53 33.04
CA THR A 421 2.38 8.43 32.98
C THR A 421 1.91 7.31 32.04
N GLN A 422 0.71 6.78 32.25
CA GLN A 422 0.13 5.74 31.37
C GLN A 422 0.04 6.20 29.91
N LYS A 423 -0.29 7.47 29.66
CA LYS A 423 -0.33 8.04 28.30
C LYS A 423 1.05 8.02 27.62
N GLN A 424 2.12 8.28 28.37
CA GLN A 424 3.48 8.22 27.86
C GLN A 424 3.92 6.78 27.59
N LYS A 425 3.50 5.80 28.40
CA LYS A 425 3.80 4.37 28.19
C LYS A 425 3.11 3.78 26.96
N ARG A 426 1.93 4.29 26.60
CA ARG A 426 1.19 3.90 25.38
C ARG A 426 1.75 4.52 24.09
N ASN A 427 2.56 5.57 24.19
CA ASN A 427 3.12 6.20 23.00
C ASN A 427 4.26 5.33 22.45
N ILE A 428 4.07 4.81 21.24
CA ILE A 428 5.05 3.93 20.58
C ILE A 428 6.40 4.60 20.31
N LYS A 429 6.41 5.93 20.19
CA LYS A 429 7.63 6.70 19.99
C LYS A 429 8.41 6.92 21.29
N ASN A 430 7.87 6.50 22.43
CA ASN A 430 8.57 6.59 23.70
C ASN A 430 9.58 5.44 23.85
N VAL A 431 10.77 5.74 24.36
CA VAL A 431 11.82 4.75 24.67
C VAL A 431 11.32 3.67 25.64
N ASN A 432 10.41 4.05 26.54
CA ASN A 432 9.80 3.16 27.53
C ASN A 432 8.37 2.74 27.12
N PHE A 433 8.12 2.58 25.82
CA PHE A 433 6.85 2.04 25.32
C PHE A 433 6.57 0.66 25.95
N THR A 434 5.33 0.40 26.34
CA THR A 434 4.95 -0.88 26.95
C THR A 434 3.49 -1.21 26.64
N LEU A 435 3.23 -2.45 26.22
CA LEU A 435 1.89 -2.97 26.03
C LEU A 435 1.19 -3.25 27.37
N GLU A 436 -0.10 -2.94 27.46
CA GLU A 436 -0.88 -3.11 28.70
C GLU A 436 -1.19 -4.57 29.04
N ARG A 437 -1.19 -5.44 28.03
CA ARG A 437 -1.49 -6.86 28.22
C ARG A 437 -0.33 -7.59 28.89
N THR A 438 -0.64 -8.48 29.81
CA THR A 438 0.33 -9.35 30.49
C THR A 438 0.50 -10.70 29.80
N LEU A 439 -0.49 -11.12 29.01
CA LEU A 439 -0.48 -12.39 28.27
C LEU A 439 -0.39 -12.13 26.75
N PRO A 440 0.18 -13.09 25.98
CA PRO A 440 0.22 -13.03 24.52
C PRO A 440 -1.17 -12.99 23.88
N LEU A 441 -1.28 -12.39 22.68
CA LEU A 441 -2.55 -12.30 21.96
C LEU A 441 -3.17 -13.67 21.68
N SER A 442 -2.34 -14.66 21.37
CA SER A 442 -2.78 -16.04 21.13
C SER A 442 -3.51 -16.66 22.32
N MET A 443 -3.27 -16.17 23.54
CA MET A 443 -3.92 -16.62 24.78
C MET A 443 -5.07 -15.70 25.22
N THR A 444 -5.00 -14.40 24.90
CA THR A 444 -6.01 -13.41 25.28
C THR A 444 -7.22 -13.42 24.34
N ILE A 445 -6.96 -13.52 23.04
CA ILE A 445 -8.03 -13.60 22.04
C ILE A 445 -8.60 -15.01 22.14
N LYS A 446 -9.74 -15.12 22.83
CA LYS A 446 -10.57 -16.32 22.73
C LYS A 446 -10.81 -16.55 21.24
N LYS A 447 -10.35 -17.69 20.71
CA LYS A 447 -10.85 -18.19 19.42
C LYS A 447 -12.36 -17.98 19.49
N GLN A 448 -12.93 -17.23 18.55
CA GLN A 448 -14.38 -17.16 18.46
C GLN A 448 -14.83 -18.61 18.44
N GLU A 449 -15.47 -19.08 19.52
CA GLU A 449 -16.21 -20.31 19.46
C GLU A 449 -17.11 -20.11 18.25
N ILE A 450 -16.97 -20.98 17.26
CA ILE A 450 -17.85 -20.98 16.10
C ILE A 450 -19.20 -21.43 16.66
N LYS A 451 -19.91 -20.52 17.34
CA LYS A 451 -21.20 -20.79 18.00
C LYS A 451 -22.27 -21.11 16.97
N ASN A 452 -22.07 -20.62 15.75
CA ASN A 452 -22.85 -20.94 14.57
C ASN A 452 -21.90 -21.36 13.45
N VAL A 453 -21.50 -22.63 13.43
CA VAL A 453 -21.49 -23.28 12.13
C VAL A 453 -22.97 -23.38 11.80
N SER A 454 -23.44 -22.64 10.80
CA SER A 454 -24.81 -22.84 10.33
C SER A 454 -25.00 -24.34 10.09
N THR A 455 -25.80 -25.00 10.94
CA THR A 455 -26.21 -26.39 10.69
C THR A 455 -27.13 -26.46 9.48
N ASP A 456 -27.65 -25.30 9.05
CA ASP A 456 -28.30 -25.14 7.76
C ASP A 456 -27.24 -25.12 6.66
N LEU A 457 -26.62 -26.29 6.46
CA LEU A 457 -26.14 -26.67 5.15
C LEU A 457 -27.37 -26.71 4.23
N PRO A 458 -27.31 -26.15 3.01
CA PRO A 458 -28.41 -26.31 2.06
C PRO A 458 -28.70 -27.81 1.91
N PRO A 459 -29.98 -28.24 1.97
CA PRO A 459 -30.32 -29.66 1.97
C PRO A 459 -29.72 -30.33 0.74
N SER A 460 -28.95 -31.39 0.97
CA SER A 460 -28.37 -32.18 -0.11
C SER A 460 -29.50 -32.69 -1.01
N ILE A 461 -29.24 -32.83 -2.31
CA ILE A 461 -30.19 -33.47 -3.24
C ILE A 461 -30.62 -34.83 -2.69
N ILE A 462 -29.72 -35.58 -2.04
CA ILE A 462 -29.99 -36.88 -1.42
C ILE A 462 -31.11 -36.82 -0.35
N ASP A 463 -31.26 -35.68 0.32
CA ASP A 463 -32.19 -35.49 1.45
C ASP A 463 -33.57 -34.96 1.00
N LYS A 464 -33.77 -34.71 -0.30
CA LYS A 464 -35.08 -34.32 -0.86
C LYS A 464 -36.07 -35.48 -0.78
N LYS A 465 -37.26 -35.25 -0.20
CA LYS A 465 -38.36 -36.25 -0.13
C LYS A 465 -38.88 -36.72 -1.49
N LYS A 466 -38.75 -35.89 -2.54
CA LYS A 466 -39.08 -36.20 -3.93
C LYS A 466 -37.97 -35.70 -4.83
N LEU A 467 -37.42 -36.59 -5.63
CA LEU A 467 -36.38 -36.33 -6.62
C LEU A 467 -37.01 -36.35 -8.01
N GLN A 468 -36.64 -35.40 -8.87
CA GLN A 468 -36.92 -35.53 -10.31
C GLN A 468 -36.01 -36.60 -10.94
N ASP A 469 -36.37 -37.19 -12.08
CA ASP A 469 -35.63 -38.32 -12.68
C ASP A 469 -34.13 -38.04 -12.89
N ASN A 470 -33.80 -36.81 -13.28
CA ASN A 470 -32.40 -36.36 -13.43
C ASN A 470 -31.68 -36.24 -12.08
N GLU A 471 -32.37 -35.87 -11.01
CA GLU A 471 -31.82 -35.77 -9.65
C GLU A 471 -31.69 -37.15 -8.99
N LEU A 472 -32.59 -38.09 -9.32
CA LEU A 472 -32.55 -39.47 -8.83
C LEU A 472 -31.27 -40.18 -9.28
N SER A 473 -30.90 -39.99 -10.55
CA SER A 473 -29.70 -40.56 -11.16
C SER A 473 -28.43 -40.08 -10.44
N ILE A 474 -28.34 -38.77 -10.18
CA ILE A 474 -27.24 -38.14 -9.46
C ILE A 474 -27.19 -38.59 -7.99
N ALA A 475 -28.34 -38.66 -7.31
CA ALA A 475 -28.41 -39.12 -5.92
C ALA A 475 -27.99 -40.60 -5.77
N LEU A 476 -28.30 -41.44 -6.76
CA LEU A 476 -27.88 -42.84 -6.82
C LEU A 476 -26.36 -42.97 -7.01
N GLU A 477 -25.78 -42.23 -7.95
CA GLU A 477 -24.33 -42.20 -8.15
C GLU A 477 -23.58 -41.71 -6.90
N GLN A 478 -24.09 -40.68 -6.22
CA GLN A 478 -23.52 -40.19 -4.96
C GLN A 478 -23.58 -41.22 -3.82
N LYS A 479 -24.63 -42.05 -3.77
CA LYS A 479 -24.73 -43.14 -2.79
C LYS A 479 -23.80 -44.31 -3.11
N LEU A 480 -23.71 -44.69 -4.39
CA LEU A 480 -22.90 -45.81 -4.84
C LEU A 480 -21.40 -45.51 -4.76
N HIS A 481 -20.99 -44.28 -5.05
CA HIS A 481 -19.58 -43.88 -5.14
C HIS A 481 -19.05 -43.10 -3.92
N ARG A 482 -19.81 -43.08 -2.81
CA ARG A 482 -19.44 -42.40 -1.56
C ARG A 482 -18.04 -42.75 -1.03
N HIS A 483 -17.56 -43.96 -1.35
CA HIS A 483 -16.28 -44.49 -0.86
C HIS A 483 -15.33 -44.95 -1.98
N THR A 484 -15.62 -44.61 -3.25
CA THR A 484 -14.82 -45.06 -4.40
C THR A 484 -14.31 -43.88 -5.22
N THR A 485 -13.03 -43.87 -5.55
CA THR A 485 -12.44 -42.91 -6.50
C THR A 485 -12.38 -43.57 -7.88
N HIS A 486 -13.00 -42.97 -8.90
CA HIS A 486 -12.84 -43.39 -10.29
C HIS A 486 -11.94 -42.39 -11.01
N THR A 487 -10.80 -42.86 -11.54
CA THR A 487 -9.91 -42.07 -12.39
C THR A 487 -10.02 -42.63 -13.80
N LEU A 488 -10.43 -41.82 -14.77
CA LEU A 488 -10.45 -42.19 -16.18
C LEU A 488 -9.43 -41.36 -16.94
N THR A 489 -8.53 -42.02 -17.67
CA THR A 489 -7.56 -41.37 -18.55
C THR A 489 -8.24 -40.99 -19.87
N ILE A 490 -7.88 -39.82 -20.41
CA ILE A 490 -8.48 -39.21 -21.62
C ILE A 490 -8.48 -40.18 -22.83
N ASP A 491 -7.48 -41.04 -22.95
CA ASP A 491 -7.36 -41.97 -24.09
C ASP A 491 -8.42 -43.09 -24.10
N GLN A 492 -9.00 -43.43 -22.93
CA GLN A 492 -10.02 -44.47 -22.83
C GLN A 492 -11.42 -43.99 -23.27
N LEU A 493 -11.64 -42.67 -23.31
CA LEU A 493 -12.92 -42.07 -23.73
C LEU A 493 -13.18 -42.17 -25.24
N ASN A 494 -12.12 -42.22 -26.04
CA ASN A 494 -12.26 -42.28 -27.50
C ASN A 494 -12.58 -43.68 -28.03
N GLN A 495 -12.43 -44.74 -27.22
CA GLN A 495 -12.61 -46.12 -27.69
C GLN A 495 -14.04 -46.67 -27.47
N GLN A 496 -14.84 -46.06 -26.61
CA GLN A 496 -16.21 -46.51 -26.32
C GLN A 496 -17.25 -45.49 -26.81
N ALA A 497 -17.36 -45.36 -28.12
CA ALA A 497 -18.25 -44.39 -28.78
C ALA A 497 -19.75 -44.77 -28.79
N THR A 498 -20.24 -45.66 -27.93
CA THR A 498 -21.64 -46.14 -27.97
C THR A 498 -22.42 -46.09 -26.67
N SER A 499 -21.89 -45.52 -25.59
CA SER A 499 -22.68 -45.19 -24.42
C SER A 499 -22.58 -43.69 -24.15
N ARG A 500 -23.75 -43.03 -23.99
CA ARG A 500 -23.84 -41.67 -23.45
C ARG A 500 -23.34 -41.69 -22.00
N GLN A 501 -22.03 -41.71 -21.80
CA GLN A 501 -21.44 -41.56 -20.48
C GLN A 501 -21.04 -40.09 -20.31
N THR A 502 -21.80 -39.41 -19.47
CA THR A 502 -21.43 -38.14 -18.87
C THR A 502 -20.08 -38.29 -18.19
N VAL A 503 -19.08 -37.54 -18.68
CA VAL A 503 -17.76 -37.48 -18.05
C VAL A 503 -17.86 -36.66 -16.77
N THR A 504 -17.60 -37.29 -15.63
CA THR A 504 -17.58 -36.64 -14.31
C THR A 504 -16.13 -36.46 -13.86
N LEU A 505 -15.68 -35.22 -13.66
CA LEU A 505 -14.38 -34.92 -13.04
C LEU A 505 -14.56 -34.84 -11.51
N ILE A 506 -13.76 -35.60 -10.75
CA ILE A 506 -13.72 -35.58 -9.29
C ILE A 506 -12.28 -35.33 -8.81
N ARG A 507 -12.07 -34.21 -8.10
CA ARG A 507 -11.23 -34.02 -6.89
C ARG A 507 -11.40 -32.56 -6.40
N ASP A 508 -11.34 -32.24 -5.12
CA ASP A 508 -10.43 -32.78 -4.11
C ASP A 508 -11.00 -32.78 -2.67
N ASN A 509 -10.37 -33.60 -1.83
CA ASN A 509 -10.58 -33.64 -0.38
C ASN A 509 -10.15 -32.31 0.27
N TYR A 510 -11.06 -31.66 0.98
CA TYR A 510 -10.74 -31.06 2.28
C TYR A 510 -12.01 -30.99 3.13
N ASN A 511 -11.98 -31.64 4.29
CA ASN A 511 -13.09 -31.72 5.26
C ASN A 511 -13.65 -30.34 5.61
N GLU A 512 -14.93 -30.09 5.30
CA GLU A 512 -15.84 -29.27 6.13
C GLU A 512 -17.30 -29.76 5.91
N GLY A 513 -17.84 -30.54 6.87
CA GLY A 513 -19.27 -30.90 6.93
C GLY A 513 -19.63 -32.36 6.59
N ARG A 514 -20.84 -32.80 7.03
CA ARG A 514 -21.31 -34.21 7.03
C ARG A 514 -21.29 -34.90 5.64
N HIS A 515 -21.25 -34.14 4.54
CA HIS A 515 -21.35 -34.68 3.18
C HIS A 515 -20.38 -34.09 2.13
N GLY A 516 -19.49 -33.14 2.47
CA GLY A 516 -18.53 -32.53 1.52
C GLY A 516 -19.20 -31.73 0.38
N ASN A 517 -18.48 -30.78 -0.22
CA ASN A 517 -19.00 -29.97 -1.33
C ASN A 517 -19.02 -30.76 -2.66
N TRP A 518 -19.96 -31.71 -2.79
CA TRP A 518 -20.22 -32.45 -4.04
C TRP A 518 -20.99 -31.64 -5.09
N ASN A 519 -21.43 -30.42 -4.75
CA ASN A 519 -22.34 -29.63 -5.59
C ASN A 519 -21.65 -28.70 -6.60
N ASN A 520 -20.31 -28.68 -6.66
CA ASN A 520 -19.55 -27.96 -7.69
C ASN A 520 -19.14 -28.93 -8.81
N TYR A 521 -20.05 -29.20 -9.76
CA TYR A 521 -19.71 -29.95 -10.97
C TYR A 521 -19.72 -29.02 -12.19
N SER A 522 -18.73 -29.19 -13.08
CA SER A 522 -18.73 -28.58 -14.42
C SER A 522 -19.03 -29.68 -15.44
N THR A 523 -20.15 -29.58 -16.16
CA THR A 523 -20.47 -30.53 -17.24
C THR A 523 -19.79 -30.08 -18.53
N PHE A 524 -19.12 -31.01 -19.20
CA PHE A 524 -18.55 -30.78 -20.52
C PHE A 524 -19.69 -30.86 -21.56
N LYS A 525 -20.27 -29.72 -21.96
CA LYS A 525 -21.14 -29.67 -23.14
C LYS A 525 -20.26 -29.59 -24.38
N GLY A 526 -20.11 -30.72 -25.06
CA GLY A 526 -19.46 -30.80 -26.36
C GLY A 526 -20.22 -29.97 -27.39
N MET A 527 -19.58 -28.91 -27.88
CA MET A 527 -19.40 -28.57 -29.29
C MET A 527 -18.85 -27.14 -29.37
N GLN A 528 -17.52 -27.01 -29.34
CA GLN A 528 -16.69 -26.13 -30.18
C GLN A 528 -15.27 -26.05 -29.60
N LYS A 529 -14.29 -25.84 -30.49
CA LYS A 529 -12.86 -25.73 -30.15
C LYS A 529 -12.64 -24.64 -29.10
N GLY A 530 -12.03 -25.01 -27.98
CA GLY A 530 -11.39 -24.10 -27.04
C GLY A 530 -12.27 -23.62 -25.88
N THR A 531 -12.35 -24.43 -24.82
CA THR A 531 -12.79 -23.95 -23.49
C THR A 531 -11.97 -24.66 -22.41
N TYR A 532 -10.88 -24.02 -22.00
CA TYR A 532 -10.17 -24.34 -20.77
C TYR A 532 -10.92 -23.71 -19.60
N VAL A 533 -11.10 -24.44 -18.50
CA VAL A 533 -11.40 -23.82 -17.20
C VAL A 533 -10.12 -23.11 -16.76
N LYS A 534 -10.05 -21.79 -17.00
CA LYS A 534 -9.08 -20.93 -16.31
C LYS A 534 -9.47 -20.89 -14.83
N SER A 535 -8.75 -21.59 -13.96
CA SER A 535 -8.76 -21.26 -12.54
C SER A 535 -8.17 -19.85 -12.41
N LYS A 536 -8.90 -18.92 -11.80
CA LYS A 536 -8.26 -17.71 -11.30
C LYS A 536 -7.40 -18.14 -10.10
N ASN A 537 -6.08 -17.99 -10.26
CA ASN A 537 -5.09 -17.83 -9.20
C ASN A 537 -4.67 -19.05 -8.36
N TYR A 538 -4.25 -20.15 -9.00
CA TYR A 538 -3.24 -21.04 -8.38
C TYR A 538 -2.30 -21.61 -9.46
N PRO A 539 -0.97 -21.41 -9.37
CA PRO A 539 -0.03 -22.12 -10.21
C PRO A 539 0.02 -23.58 -9.74
N VAL A 540 -0.48 -24.49 -10.58
CA VAL A 540 -0.32 -25.92 -10.39
C VAL A 540 1.13 -26.26 -10.72
N ASN A 541 1.90 -26.70 -9.73
CA ASN A 541 3.21 -27.30 -9.94
C ASN A 541 3.04 -28.57 -10.79
N HIS A 542 3.43 -28.50 -12.06
CA HIS A 542 3.75 -29.69 -12.85
C HIS A 542 5.12 -30.18 -12.38
N GLU A 543 5.13 -31.25 -11.58
CA GLU A 543 6.20 -32.27 -11.54
C GLU A 543 5.84 -33.33 -10.48
N PHE A 544 5.08 -34.34 -10.90
CA PHE A 544 5.11 -35.68 -10.32
C PHE A 544 4.93 -36.66 -11.49
N GLN A 545 6.04 -37.22 -11.96
CA GLN A 545 6.09 -38.52 -12.63
C GLN A 545 6.36 -39.59 -11.59
#